data_AF-A0A0D6KXD5-F1
#
_entry.id   AF-A0A0D6KXD5-F1
#
_cell.length_a   1.000
_cell.length_b   1.000
_cell.length_c   1.000
_cell.angle_alpha   90.00
_cell.angle_beta   90.00
_cell.angle_gamma   90.00
#
_symmetry.space_group_name_H-M   'P 1'
#
loop_
_entity.id
_entity.type
_entity.pdbx_description
1 polymer ?
#
loop_
_entity_poly.entity_id
_entity_poly.type
_entity_poly.pdbx_seq_one_letter_code
_entity_poly.pdbx_strand_id
1 'polypeptide(L)'
;MESIKLRTYIGDDGILQIQLPPEIANQELDVVIVFQPVITESSQSAIKPPQELGYSHRFVEEVVGSWEGEPLERPEQLPFEEREEIQWPTS
;
A
#
# COMPACT_ATOMS: atom_id res chain seq x y z
N MET A 1 2.99 -11.42 -24.87
CA MET A 1 3.03 -11.46 -23.39
C MET A 1 1.67 -11.92 -22.92
N GLU A 2 1.57 -13.14 -22.40
CA GLU A 2 0.38 -13.61 -21.71
C GLU A 2 0.63 -13.59 -20.20
N SER A 3 -0.34 -13.12 -19.43
CA SER A 3 -0.23 -13.00 -17.97
C SER A 3 -1.18 -13.97 -17.28
N ILE A 4 -0.65 -14.83 -16.41
CA ILE A 4 -1.45 -15.75 -15.58
C ILE A 4 -1.57 -15.17 -14.18
N LYS A 5 -2.80 -14.96 -13.69
CA LYS A 5 -3.05 -14.54 -12.31
C LYS A 5 -3.29 -15.76 -11.42
N LEU A 6 -2.33 -16.08 -10.56
CA LEU A 6 -2.42 -17.19 -9.62
C LEU A 6 -2.66 -16.66 -8.20
N ARG A 7 -3.63 -17.23 -7.48
CA ARG A 7 -3.78 -17.06 -6.03
C ARG A 7 -3.48 -18.40 -5.37
N THR A 8 -2.45 -18.43 -4.55
CA THR A 8 -1.98 -19.65 -3.88
C THR A 8 -1.55 -19.33 -2.45
N TYR A 9 -1.56 -20.34 -1.60
CA TYR A 9 -1.08 -20.26 -0.23
C TYR A 9 0.32 -20.86 -0.18
N ILE A 10 1.26 -20.12 0.39
CA ILE A 10 2.62 -20.60 0.64
C ILE A 10 2.61 -21.22 2.05
N GLY A 11 2.92 -22.51 2.11
CA GLY A 11 3.00 -23.24 3.37
C GLY A 11 4.28 -22.94 4.15
N ASP A 12 4.47 -23.69 5.24
CA ASP A 12 5.64 -23.53 6.13
C ASP A 12 6.98 -23.86 5.44
N ASP A 13 6.92 -24.51 4.28
CA ASP A 13 8.07 -24.83 3.43
C ASP A 13 8.57 -23.64 2.59
N GLY A 14 7.75 -22.58 2.45
CA GLY A 14 8.10 -21.40 1.67
C GLY A 14 8.11 -21.61 0.15
N ILE A 15 7.56 -22.71 -0.36
CA ILE A 15 7.68 -23.08 -1.78
C ILE A 15 6.43 -22.68 -2.58
N LEU A 16 6.64 -21.92 -3.65
CA LEU A 16 5.63 -21.61 -4.66
C LEU A 16 5.73 -22.61 -5.83
N GLN A 17 4.72 -23.45 -6.01
CA GLN A 17 4.63 -24.37 -7.16
C GLN A 17 3.74 -23.77 -8.27
N ILE A 18 4.30 -23.64 -9.48
CA ILE A 18 3.60 -23.17 -10.68
C ILE A 18 3.43 -24.34 -11.63
N GLN A 19 2.18 -24.70 -11.94
CA GLN A 19 1.87 -25.74 -12.93
C GLN A 19 1.42 -25.07 -14.22
N LEU A 20 2.17 -25.30 -15.30
CA LEU A 20 1.83 -24.79 -16.62
C LEU A 20 0.89 -25.77 -17.35
N PRO A 21 -0.05 -25.27 -18.17
CA PRO A 21 -0.88 -26.11 -19.00
C PRO A 21 -0.05 -26.97 -19.99
N PRO A 22 -0.50 -28.18 -20.33
CA PRO A 22 0.24 -29.09 -21.20
C PRO A 22 0.45 -28.56 -22.62
N GLU A 23 -0.36 -27.58 -23.06
CA GLU A 23 -0.25 -26.93 -24.36
C GLU A 23 1.08 -26.18 -24.53
N ILE A 24 1.74 -25.82 -23.42
CA ILE A 24 3.02 -25.09 -23.41
C ILE A 24 4.23 -26.05 -23.21
N ALA A 25 3.99 -27.37 -23.26
CA ALA A 25 5.06 -28.36 -23.10
C ALA A 25 6.11 -28.27 -24.22
N ASN A 26 7.37 -28.53 -23.87
CA ASN A 26 8.54 -28.52 -24.78
C ASN A 26 8.81 -27.18 -25.48
N GLN A 27 8.44 -26.06 -24.83
CA GLN A 27 8.72 -24.72 -25.32
C GLN A 27 9.66 -23.98 -24.36
N GLU A 28 10.54 -23.14 -24.90
CA GLU A 28 11.40 -22.25 -24.12
C GLU A 28 10.62 -20.98 -23.77
N LEU A 29 10.59 -20.63 -22.49
CA LEU A 29 9.71 -19.59 -21.94
C LEU A 29 10.50 -18.67 -21.01
N ASP A 30 10.45 -17.37 -21.28
CA ASP A 30 10.88 -16.34 -20.34
C ASP A 30 9.75 -16.06 -19.33
N VAL A 31 9.99 -16.35 -18.05
CA VAL A 31 8.99 -16.22 -16.99
C VAL A 31 9.37 -15.07 -16.05
N VAL A 32 8.49 -14.09 -15.91
CA VAL A 32 8.60 -13.01 -14.93
C VAL A 32 7.59 -13.22 -13.82
N ILE A 33 8.05 -13.33 -12.58
CA ILE A 33 7.20 -13.53 -11.41
C ILE A 33 7.08 -12.20 -10.65
N VAL A 34 5.86 -11.67 -10.56
CA VAL A 34 5.52 -10.54 -9.71
C VAL A 34 4.50 -11.02 -8.70
N PHE A 35 4.83 -10.97 -7.41
CA PHE A 35 3.92 -11.39 -6.35
C PHE A 35 3.64 -10.23 -5.39
N GLN A 36 2.42 -10.23 -4.86
CA GLN A 36 2.00 -9.33 -3.81
C GLN A 36 1.42 -10.19 -2.67
N PRO A 37 1.89 -10.04 -1.42
CA PRO A 37 1.30 -10.71 -0.29
C PRO A 37 -0.19 -10.36 -0.20
N VAL A 38 -1.04 -11.37 -0.10
CA VAL A 38 -2.45 -11.14 0.18
C VAL A 38 -2.56 -10.87 1.68
N ILE A 39 -2.56 -9.58 2.04
CA ILE A 39 -2.85 -9.15 3.41
C ILE A 39 -4.33 -9.45 3.65
N THR A 40 -4.59 -10.61 4.24
CA THR A 40 -5.91 -10.93 4.77
C THR A 40 -6.07 -10.13 6.06
N GLU A 41 -7.27 -9.70 6.42
CA GLU A 41 -7.52 -8.83 7.59
C GLU A 41 -6.95 -9.39 8.91
N SER A 42 -6.66 -10.70 8.96
CA SER A 42 -5.98 -11.38 10.08
C SER A 42 -4.48 -11.11 10.20
N SER A 43 -3.82 -10.62 9.14
CA SER A 43 -2.39 -10.26 9.10
C SER A 43 -2.15 -8.76 9.26
N GLN A 44 -3.22 -7.96 9.25
CA GLN A 44 -3.18 -6.63 9.84
C GLN A 44 -2.98 -6.88 11.33
N SER A 45 -1.80 -6.51 11.85
CA SER A 45 -1.61 -6.31 13.28
C SER A 45 -2.86 -5.59 13.77
N ALA A 46 -3.67 -6.29 14.58
CA ALA A 46 -5.04 -5.93 14.90
C ALA A 46 -5.20 -4.42 14.83
N ILE A 47 -5.91 -3.90 13.82
CA ILE A 47 -6.20 -2.47 13.73
C ILE A 47 -7.05 -2.21 14.97
N LYS A 48 -6.37 -1.82 16.04
CA LYS A 48 -6.99 -1.62 17.32
C LYS A 48 -8.02 -0.53 17.09
N PRO A 49 -9.29 -0.77 17.45
CA PRO A 49 -10.29 0.26 17.32
C PRO A 49 -9.80 1.48 18.14
N PRO A 50 -10.08 2.72 17.72
CA PRO A 50 -9.51 3.93 18.35
C PRO A 50 -9.64 3.97 19.88
N GLN A 51 -10.66 3.31 20.43
CA GLN A 51 -10.91 3.14 21.86
C GLN A 51 -9.79 2.37 22.57
N GLU A 52 -9.24 1.33 21.94
CA GLU A 52 -8.10 0.56 22.47
C GLU A 52 -6.77 1.32 22.37
N LEU A 53 -6.72 2.36 21.54
CA LEU A 53 -5.59 3.28 21.43
C LEU A 53 -5.74 4.50 22.36
N GLY A 54 -6.82 4.56 23.16
CA GLY A 54 -7.08 5.65 24.12
C GLY A 54 -7.76 6.88 23.52
N TYR A 55 -8.20 6.82 22.26
CA TYR A 55 -9.00 7.90 21.67
C TYR A 55 -10.44 7.85 22.17
N SER A 56 -10.96 9.00 22.59
CA SER A 56 -12.36 9.15 22.96
C SER A 56 -13.26 8.96 21.73
N HIS A 57 -14.37 8.22 21.86
CA HIS A 57 -15.41 8.13 20.83
C HIS A 57 -15.91 9.53 20.41
N ARG A 58 -15.94 10.43 21.39
CA ARG A 58 -16.40 11.81 21.24
C ARG A 58 -15.41 12.70 20.50
N PHE A 59 -14.19 12.23 20.21
CA PHE A 59 -13.21 13.05 19.48
C PHE A 59 -13.72 13.39 18.06
N VAL A 60 -14.20 12.40 17.31
CA VAL A 60 -14.71 12.66 15.95
C VAL A 60 -16.06 13.38 16.00
N GLU A 61 -16.89 13.08 17.00
CA GLU A 61 -18.24 13.65 17.11
C GLU A 61 -18.24 15.09 17.65
N GLU A 62 -17.31 15.43 18.55
CA GLU A 62 -17.32 16.69 19.30
C GLU A 62 -16.10 17.57 19.09
N VAL A 63 -15.05 17.11 18.38
CA VAL A 63 -13.87 17.95 18.11
C VAL A 63 -13.82 18.37 16.65
N VAL A 64 -14.29 17.51 15.73
CA VAL A 64 -14.37 17.85 14.31
C VAL A 64 -15.46 18.91 14.11
N GLY A 65 -15.06 20.11 13.71
CA GLY A 65 -15.98 21.22 13.46
C GLY A 65 -16.31 22.08 14.68
N SER A 66 -15.77 21.77 15.86
CA SER A 66 -15.98 22.55 17.09
C SER A 66 -15.08 23.78 17.21
N TRP A 67 -14.56 24.26 16.08
CA TRP A 67 -13.83 25.52 16.07
C TRP A 67 -14.85 26.67 16.16
N GLU A 68 -14.92 27.30 17.33
CA GLU A 68 -15.78 28.45 17.62
C GLU A 68 -15.03 29.80 17.57
N GLY A 69 -13.76 29.79 17.17
CA GLY A 69 -12.94 31.00 17.06
C GLY A 69 -13.19 31.78 15.76
N GLU A 70 -12.22 32.62 15.39
CA GLU A 70 -12.26 33.39 14.14
C GLU A 70 -12.38 32.47 12.91
N PRO A 71 -13.04 32.91 11.81
CA PRO A 71 -13.11 32.14 10.58
C PRO A 71 -11.74 31.63 10.14
N LEU A 72 -11.68 30.34 9.75
CA LEU A 72 -10.45 29.76 9.22
C LEU A 72 -10.16 30.36 7.85
N GLU A 73 -9.34 31.40 7.81
CA GLU A 73 -8.86 32.02 6.59
C GLU A 73 -7.59 31.33 6.11
N ARG A 74 -7.62 30.85 4.86
CA ARG A 74 -6.40 30.36 4.21
C ARG A 74 -5.56 31.59 3.83
N PRO A 75 -4.32 31.75 4.35
CA PRO A 75 -3.43 32.81 3.90
C PRO A 75 -3.05 32.60 2.43
N GLU A 76 -2.54 33.66 1.78
CA GLU A 76 -2.00 33.53 0.43
C GLU A 76 -0.93 32.43 0.39
N GLN A 77 -1.04 31.56 -0.62
CA GLN A 77 -0.06 30.50 -0.82
C GLN A 77 1.30 31.14 -1.13
N LEU A 78 2.31 30.79 -0.34
CA LEU A 78 3.68 31.24 -0.60
C LEU A 78 4.18 30.71 -1.96
N PRO A 79 5.15 31.40 -2.59
CA PRO A 79 5.86 30.87 -3.73
C PRO A 79 6.41 29.47 -3.44
N PHE A 80 6.49 28.64 -4.48
CA PHE A 80 7.16 27.35 -4.35
C PHE A 80 8.61 27.53 -3.92
N GLU A 81 9.10 26.62 -3.09
CA GLU A 81 10.53 26.54 -2.78
C GLU A 81 11.31 26.24 -4.07
N GLU A 82 12.38 27.00 -4.31
CA GLU A 82 13.36 26.67 -5.34
C GLU A 82 14.15 25.44 -4.85
N ARG A 83 14.01 24.33 -5.56
CA ARG A 83 14.81 23.12 -5.31
C ARG A 83 16.06 23.15 -6.18
N GLU A 84 17.19 22.72 -5.62
CA GLU A 84 18.40 22.50 -6.41
C GLU A 84 18.13 21.48 -7.52
N GLU A 85 18.74 21.71 -8.69
CA GLU A 85 18.72 20.74 -9.76
C GLU A 85 19.35 19.43 -9.29
N ILE A 86 18.69 18.32 -9.61
CA ILE A 86 19.19 16.99 -9.30
C ILE A 86 20.52 16.79 -10.05
N GLN A 87 21.61 16.77 -9.29
CA GLN A 87 22.94 16.45 -9.82
C GLN A 87 23.01 14.93 -10.06
N TRP A 88 22.72 14.51 -11.28
CA TRP A 88 22.95 13.12 -11.68
C TRP A 88 24.47 12.87 -11.75
N PRO A 89 25.02 11.88 -11.04
CA PRO A 89 26.40 11.49 -11.26
C PRO A 89 26.53 10.96 -12.69
N THR A 90 27.23 11.70 -13.54
CA THR A 90 27.62 11.18 -14.85
C THR A 90 28.90 10.39 -14.65
N SER A 91 28.80 9.06 -14.62
CA SER A 91 29.93 8.12 -14.69
C SER A 91 29.45 6.82 -15.33
#